data_AF-A0A832F2W6-F1
#
_entry.id   AF-A0A832F2W6-F1
#
_cell.length_a   1.000
_cell.length_b   1.000
_cell.length_c   1.000
_cell.angle_alpha   90.00
_cell.angle_beta   90.00
_cell.angle_gamma   90.00
#
_symmetry.space_group_name_H-M   'P 1'
#
loop_
_entity.id
_entity.type
_entity.pdbx_description
1 polymer ?
#
loop_
_entity_poly.entity_id
_entity_poly.type
_entity_poly.pdbx_seq_one_letter_code
_entity_poly.pdbx_strand_id
1 'polypeptide(L)'
;MGKITSLGWTLGIAGSSLAIAAGVAPASSASVRPVTAASSCDWATVTSVASCGGMSALVKAAQAEGQLNVITLPPNWANYGTLMSEFQAKYHIKINDADPEGSSQDEINAVIHEKGTSKEPDVLDMGPSFALEGASQGLLAPYKVTEWSEIPGNEKAANGDWYYDYGGYISIGYNAGAVKPAPTSFKSLSNPAYKGDIALDGNPTEAGAAFAA
;
A
#
# COMPACT_ATOMS: atom_id res chain seq x y z
N MET A 1 18.66 14.75 -1.63
CA MET A 1 18.20 13.81 -0.58
C MET A 1 17.17 12.94 -1.27
N GLY A 2 17.48 11.65 -1.46
CA GLY A 2 16.60 10.73 -2.19
C GLY A 2 15.34 10.51 -1.38
N LYS A 3 14.18 10.53 -2.05
CA LYS A 3 12.87 10.26 -1.45
C LYS A 3 12.77 8.78 -1.09
N ILE A 4 12.07 8.47 0.00
CA ILE A 4 11.65 7.11 0.33
C ILE A 4 10.57 6.69 -0.67
N THR A 5 10.95 5.98 -1.72
CA THR A 5 9.97 5.36 -2.64
C THR A 5 9.56 4.00 -2.06
N SER A 6 8.25 3.85 -1.82
CA SER A 6 7.52 2.71 -1.25
C SER A 6 7.52 2.58 0.29
N LEU A 7 6.41 3.04 0.89
CA LEU A 7 5.94 2.64 2.21
C LEU A 7 4.67 1.80 2.02
N GLY A 8 4.81 0.49 2.24
CA GLY A 8 3.69 -0.41 2.42
C GLY A 8 2.96 -0.17 3.73
N TRP A 9 1.64 -0.15 3.68
CA TRP A 9 0.79 0.01 4.86
C TRP A 9 0.58 -1.34 5.53
N THR A 10 1.22 -1.58 6.67
CA THR A 10 0.82 -2.67 7.58
C THR A 10 0.34 -2.13 8.92
N LEU A 11 -0.95 -2.33 9.19
CA LEU A 11 -1.62 -2.00 10.45
C LEU A 11 -1.47 -3.17 11.43
N GLY A 12 -0.33 -3.27 12.11
CA GLY A 12 -0.13 -4.24 13.19
C GLY A 12 -0.76 -3.77 14.50
N ILE A 13 -1.93 -4.32 14.87
CA ILE A 13 -2.47 -4.22 16.24
C ILE A 13 -1.74 -5.26 17.09
N ALA A 14 -0.67 -4.87 17.78
CA ALA A 14 0.04 -5.73 18.73
C ALA A 14 -0.35 -5.36 20.18
N GLY A 15 -1.24 -6.16 20.76
CA GLY A 15 -1.57 -6.15 22.18
C GLY A 15 -0.34 -6.50 23.02
N SER A 16 -0.01 -5.63 23.98
CA SER A 16 1.10 -5.82 24.90
C SER A 16 0.78 -6.91 25.93
N SER A 17 1.69 -7.87 26.10
CA SER A 17 1.76 -8.70 27.30
C SER A 17 3.22 -8.79 27.74
N LEU A 18 3.54 -8.03 28.78
CA LEU A 18 4.80 -8.02 29.50
C LEU A 18 4.96 -9.35 30.26
N ALA A 19 6.05 -10.07 30.04
CA ALA A 19 6.49 -11.14 30.94
C ALA A 19 7.96 -10.92 31.29
N ILE A 20 8.19 -10.41 32.50
CA ILE A 20 9.51 -10.27 33.12
C ILE A 20 9.89 -11.64 33.68
N ALA A 21 10.97 -12.23 33.19
CA ALA A 21 11.64 -13.35 33.85
C ALA A 21 13.10 -12.98 34.08
N ALA A 22 13.42 -12.70 35.33
CA ALA A 22 14.78 -12.45 35.81
C ALA A 22 15.55 -13.78 35.89
N GLY A 23 16.65 -13.88 35.15
CA GLY A 23 17.63 -14.96 35.26
C GLY A 23 19.03 -14.37 35.32
N VAL A 24 19.67 -14.48 36.48
CA VAL A 24 21.01 -13.95 36.77
C VAL A 24 22.05 -15.00 36.35
N ALA A 25 23.00 -14.65 35.48
CA ALA A 25 24.20 -15.45 35.18
C ALA A 25 25.41 -14.53 34.90
N PRO A 26 26.64 -14.95 35.25
CA PRO A 26 27.75 -14.03 35.50
C PRO A 26 28.45 -13.54 34.23
N ALA A 27 29.08 -12.37 34.39
CA ALA A 27 29.76 -11.59 33.36
C ALA A 27 30.93 -12.33 32.70
N SER A 28 30.88 -12.41 31.37
CA SER A 28 32.05 -12.60 30.51
C SER A 28 32.32 -11.28 29.80
N SER A 29 33.52 -10.73 30.00
CA SER A 29 33.98 -9.46 29.43
C SER A 29 34.00 -9.53 27.90
N ALA A 30 32.88 -9.18 27.26
CA ALA A 30 32.83 -8.92 25.83
C ALA A 30 33.36 -7.51 25.59
N SER A 31 34.46 -7.42 24.84
CA SER A 31 35.02 -6.16 24.36
C SER A 31 33.93 -5.37 23.64
N VAL A 32 33.50 -4.25 24.23
CA VAL A 32 32.55 -3.32 23.62
C VAL A 32 33.27 -2.68 22.45
N ARG A 33 33.06 -3.24 21.25
CA ARG A 33 33.38 -2.51 20.01
C ARG A 33 32.53 -1.25 20.04
N PRO A 34 33.10 -0.06 19.83
CA PRO A 34 32.30 1.14 19.70
C PRO A 34 31.29 0.89 18.58
N VAL A 35 30.01 1.07 18.89
CA VAL A 35 28.97 1.18 17.87
C VAL A 35 29.35 2.40 17.06
N THR A 36 30.05 2.17 15.94
CA THR A 36 30.25 3.17 14.91
C THR A 36 28.89 3.77 14.62
N ALA A 37 28.78 5.09 14.79
CA ALA A 37 27.59 5.85 14.45
C ALA A 37 27.01 5.29 13.13
N ALA A 38 25.72 4.94 13.16
CA ALA A 38 25.04 4.43 11.98
C ALA A 38 25.42 5.32 10.80
N SER A 39 26.15 4.75 9.83
CA SER A 39 26.28 5.35 8.52
C SER A 39 24.88 5.75 8.09
N SER A 40 24.68 7.02 7.72
CA SER A 40 23.39 7.54 7.30
C SER A 40 22.77 6.57 6.29
N CYS A 41 21.72 5.88 6.69
CA CYS A 41 21.01 4.97 5.81
C CYS A 41 20.43 5.78 4.64
N ASP A 42 20.77 5.39 3.41
CA ASP A 42 20.17 5.97 2.22
C ASP A 42 18.84 5.28 1.93
N TRP A 43 17.78 5.78 2.57
CA TRP A 43 16.45 5.18 2.49
C TRP A 43 15.88 5.07 1.08
N ALA A 44 16.39 5.86 0.12
CA ALA A 44 15.97 5.78 -1.28
C ALA A 44 16.41 4.50 -1.99
N THR A 45 17.30 3.70 -1.39
CA THR A 45 17.85 2.46 -1.99
C THR A 45 17.59 1.22 -1.14
N VAL A 46 16.90 1.38 -0.01
CA VAL A 46 16.69 0.33 0.97
C VAL A 46 15.52 -0.54 0.58
N THR A 47 15.74 -1.85 0.57
CA THR A 47 14.70 -2.82 0.19
C THR A 47 14.03 -3.50 1.39
N SER A 48 14.42 -3.17 2.63
CA SER A 48 13.74 -3.58 3.86
C SER A 48 14.24 -2.79 5.07
N VAL A 49 13.40 -2.59 6.09
CA VAL A 49 13.80 -1.85 7.31
C VAL A 49 14.92 -2.51 8.12
N ALA A 50 15.15 -3.81 7.93
CA ALA A 50 16.10 -4.58 8.75
C ALA A 50 17.54 -4.07 8.63
N SER A 51 17.92 -3.54 7.46
CA SER A 51 19.26 -3.00 7.21
C SER A 51 19.48 -1.58 7.75
N CYS A 52 18.42 -0.90 8.20
CA CYS A 52 18.44 0.53 8.48
C CYS A 52 17.87 0.92 9.85
N GLY A 53 18.00 0.04 10.84
CA GLY A 53 17.59 0.33 12.22
C GLY A 53 16.10 0.10 12.50
N GLY A 54 15.40 -0.60 11.59
CA GLY A 54 14.04 -1.05 11.78
C GLY A 54 12.98 0.05 11.64
N MET A 55 11.74 -0.29 12.00
CA MET A 55 10.57 0.57 11.81
C MET A 55 10.70 1.92 12.51
N SER A 56 11.30 1.97 13.72
CA SER A 56 11.49 3.25 14.43
C SER A 56 12.40 4.21 13.67
N ALA A 57 13.44 3.70 13.00
CA ALA A 57 14.34 4.53 12.21
C ALA A 57 13.66 5.00 10.92
N LEU A 58 12.87 4.14 10.28
CA LEU A 58 12.05 4.50 9.10
C LEU A 58 11.06 5.61 9.44
N VAL A 59 10.27 5.45 10.52
CA VAL A 59 9.30 6.45 10.96
C VAL A 59 9.99 7.80 11.22
N LYS A 60 11.14 7.79 11.90
CA LYS A 60 11.90 9.02 12.16
C LYS A 60 12.40 9.69 10.87
N ALA A 61 12.84 8.90 9.89
CA ALA A 61 13.28 9.42 8.60
C ALA A 61 12.11 10.02 7.81
N ALA A 62 10.99 9.30 7.72
CA ALA A 62 9.78 9.77 7.05
C ALA A 62 9.19 11.03 7.72
N GLN A 63 9.25 11.12 9.06
CA GLN A 63 8.89 12.34 9.79
C GLN A 63 9.81 13.53 9.46
N ALA A 64 11.10 13.29 9.23
CA ALA A 64 12.05 14.33 8.84
C ALA A 64 11.80 14.82 7.40
N GLU A 65 11.31 13.95 6.51
CA GLU A 65 10.83 14.34 5.17
C GLU A 65 9.51 15.11 5.24
N GLY A 66 8.62 14.72 6.16
CA GLY A 66 7.43 15.48 6.56
C GLY A 66 6.21 15.35 5.64
N GLN A 67 6.36 14.71 4.48
CA GLN A 67 5.26 14.46 3.56
C GLN A 67 5.37 13.10 2.86
N LEU A 68 4.23 12.57 2.44
CA LEU A 68 4.08 11.39 1.60
C LEU A 68 3.17 11.76 0.43
N ASN A 69 3.63 11.57 -0.80
CA ASN A 69 2.82 11.77 -2.00
C ASN A 69 2.23 10.43 -2.40
N VAL A 70 0.93 10.40 -2.55
CA VAL A 70 0.17 9.29 -3.12
C VAL A 70 -0.59 9.83 -4.32
N ILE A 71 -1.16 8.92 -5.09
CA ILE A 71 -1.99 9.26 -6.24
C ILE A 71 -3.12 8.23 -6.30
N THR A 72 -4.28 8.64 -6.82
CA THR A 72 -5.44 7.76 -7.04
C THR A 72 -5.91 7.00 -5.78
N LEU A 73 -5.89 7.62 -4.60
CA LEU A 73 -6.42 7.01 -3.35
C LEU A 73 -7.74 7.65 -2.89
N PRO A 74 -8.86 7.43 -3.62
CA PRO A 74 -10.10 8.13 -3.32
C PRO A 74 -10.63 7.76 -1.93
N PRO A 75 -11.11 8.72 -1.12
CA PRO A 75 -11.46 8.48 0.28
C PRO A 75 -12.52 7.39 0.54
N ASN A 76 -13.37 7.12 -0.45
CA ASN A 76 -14.46 6.14 -0.39
C ASN A 76 -14.03 4.73 -0.85
N TRP A 77 -12.84 4.55 -1.41
CA TRP A 77 -12.33 3.26 -1.84
C TRP A 77 -11.54 2.60 -0.71
N ALA A 78 -11.82 1.33 -0.43
CA ALA A 78 -11.11 0.51 0.57
C ALA A 78 -10.86 1.21 1.94
N ASN A 79 -11.70 2.19 2.30
CA ASN A 79 -11.55 3.04 3.50
C ASN A 79 -10.28 3.93 3.54
N TYR A 80 -9.70 4.30 2.39
CA TYR A 80 -8.51 5.15 2.32
C TYR A 80 -8.68 6.50 3.01
N GLY A 81 -9.88 7.08 3.03
CA GLY A 81 -10.13 8.34 3.75
C GLY A 81 -9.79 8.26 5.25
N THR A 82 -10.22 7.18 5.89
CA THR A 82 -9.91 6.93 7.31
C THR A 82 -8.44 6.56 7.48
N LEU A 83 -7.91 5.66 6.64
CA LEU A 83 -6.51 5.22 6.72
C LEU A 83 -5.54 6.40 6.61
N MET A 84 -5.73 7.26 5.61
CA MET A 84 -4.93 8.46 5.42
C MET A 84 -5.05 9.45 6.58
N SER A 85 -6.26 9.66 7.11
CA SER A 85 -6.47 10.52 8.28
C SER A 85 -5.73 9.99 9.52
N GLU A 86 -5.85 8.70 9.80
CA GLU A 86 -5.22 8.06 10.97
C GLU A 86 -3.70 8.00 10.83
N PHE A 87 -3.17 7.79 9.63
CA PHE A 87 -1.72 7.83 9.37
C PHE A 87 -1.14 9.22 9.65
N GLN A 88 -1.77 10.27 9.12
CA GLN A 88 -1.35 11.64 9.35
C GLN A 88 -1.40 11.97 10.86
N ALA A 89 -2.43 11.54 11.57
CA ALA A 89 -2.55 11.72 13.01
C ALA A 89 -1.48 10.96 13.81
N LYS A 90 -1.18 9.71 13.43
CA LYS A 90 -0.23 8.85 14.12
C LYS A 90 1.22 9.24 13.89
N TYR A 91 1.58 9.54 12.65
CA TYR A 91 2.97 9.75 12.26
C TYR A 91 3.34 11.22 12.07
N HIS A 92 2.37 12.13 12.02
CA HIS A 92 2.61 13.56 11.76
C HIS A 92 3.31 13.83 10.42
N ILE A 93 3.01 12.99 9.43
CA ILE A 93 3.48 13.11 8.04
C ILE A 93 2.29 13.55 7.22
N LYS A 94 2.41 14.63 6.45
CA LYS A 94 1.32 15.12 5.59
C LYS A 94 1.15 14.18 4.38
N ILE A 95 -0.08 13.78 4.07
CA ILE A 95 -0.36 13.06 2.82
C ILE A 95 -0.81 14.08 1.76
N ASN A 96 -0.17 14.02 0.59
CA ASN A 96 -0.59 14.73 -0.62
C ASN A 96 -1.13 13.69 -1.61
N ASP A 97 -2.45 13.61 -1.75
CA ASP A 97 -3.10 12.72 -2.72
C ASP A 97 -3.37 13.48 -4.02
N ALA A 98 -2.67 13.09 -5.08
CA ALA A 98 -2.87 13.62 -6.43
C ALA A 98 -3.96 12.83 -7.15
N ASP A 99 -4.79 13.52 -7.92
CA ASP A 99 -5.82 12.90 -8.76
C ASP A 99 -6.56 11.71 -8.09
N PRO A 100 -7.29 11.93 -6.98
CA PRO A 100 -7.87 10.83 -6.20
C PRO A 100 -8.82 9.94 -7.01
N GLU A 101 -9.41 10.46 -8.08
CA GLU A 101 -10.34 9.73 -8.96
C GLU A 101 -9.65 9.20 -10.24
N GLY A 102 -8.32 9.24 -10.29
CA GLY A 102 -7.54 8.78 -11.44
C GLY A 102 -7.49 7.26 -11.59
N SER A 103 -6.82 6.79 -12.63
CA SER A 103 -6.66 5.37 -12.96
C SER A 103 -5.24 4.85 -12.71
N SER A 104 -5.06 3.52 -12.70
CA SER A 104 -3.72 2.93 -12.62
C SER A 104 -2.79 3.32 -13.78
N GLN A 105 -3.34 3.74 -14.93
CA GLN A 105 -2.52 4.29 -16.01
C GLN A 105 -2.02 5.70 -15.67
N ASP A 106 -2.83 6.51 -14.98
CA ASP A 106 -2.45 7.84 -14.53
C ASP A 106 -1.34 7.78 -13.48
N GLU A 107 -1.35 6.75 -12.62
CA GLU A 107 -0.25 6.43 -11.70
C GLU A 107 1.08 6.21 -12.42
N ILE A 108 1.11 5.33 -13.43
CA ILE A 108 2.30 5.08 -14.26
C ILE A 108 2.77 6.37 -14.94
N ASN A 109 1.83 7.14 -15.52
CA ASN A 109 2.13 8.40 -16.17
C ASN A 109 2.74 9.42 -15.19
N ALA A 110 2.22 9.49 -13.98
CA ALA A 110 2.71 10.39 -12.94
C ALA A 110 4.13 10.01 -12.51
N VAL A 111 4.43 8.73 -12.31
CA VAL A 111 5.79 8.26 -12.00
C VAL A 111 6.77 8.66 -13.11
N ILE A 112 6.38 8.52 -14.38
CA ILE A 112 7.24 8.89 -15.52
C ILE A 112 7.45 10.41 -15.58
N HIS A 113 6.38 11.20 -15.49
CA HIS A 113 6.43 12.65 -15.71
C HIS A 113 6.96 13.44 -14.52
N GLU A 114 6.66 13.00 -13.31
CA GLU A 114 7.03 13.70 -12.07
C GLU A 114 8.33 13.16 -11.45
N LYS A 115 9.04 12.25 -12.15
CA LYS A 115 10.31 11.70 -11.70
C LYS A 115 11.32 12.78 -11.31
N GLY A 116 11.82 12.72 -10.09
CA GLY A 116 12.79 13.68 -9.54
C GLY A 116 12.19 15.04 -9.17
N THR A 117 10.87 15.24 -9.29
CA THR A 117 10.19 16.46 -8.83
C THR A 117 9.67 16.29 -7.40
N SER A 118 9.21 17.39 -6.79
CA SER A 118 8.53 17.32 -5.49
C SER A 118 7.21 16.55 -5.54
N LYS A 119 6.61 16.34 -6.72
CA LYS A 119 5.31 15.70 -6.91
C LYS A 119 5.40 14.22 -7.29
N GLU A 120 6.59 13.67 -7.48
CA GLU A 120 6.78 12.23 -7.70
C GLU A 120 5.98 11.44 -6.65
N PRO A 121 5.09 10.52 -7.08
CA PRO A 121 4.37 9.64 -6.18
C PRO A 121 5.34 8.72 -5.43
N ASP A 122 5.12 8.57 -4.13
CA ASP A 122 5.95 7.73 -3.25
C ASP A 122 5.34 6.32 -3.08
N VAL A 123 4.02 6.19 -3.24
CA VAL A 123 3.24 4.93 -3.16
C VAL A 123 2.16 4.92 -4.24
N LEU A 124 1.92 3.74 -4.83
CA LEU A 124 0.96 3.47 -5.89
C LEU A 124 -0.01 2.36 -5.46
N ASP A 125 -1.28 2.43 -5.83
CA ASP A 125 -2.30 1.38 -5.64
C ASP A 125 -2.92 0.98 -6.98
N MET A 126 -2.26 0.03 -7.64
CA MET A 126 -2.55 -0.33 -9.02
C MET A 126 -3.18 -1.72 -9.16
N GLY A 127 -4.00 -1.88 -10.21
CA GLY A 127 -4.39 -3.20 -10.69
C GLY A 127 -3.18 -4.07 -11.09
N PRO A 128 -3.24 -5.41 -10.93
CA PRO A 128 -2.08 -6.29 -11.10
C PRO A 128 -1.39 -6.20 -12.47
N SER A 129 -2.14 -5.97 -13.55
CA SER A 129 -1.56 -5.79 -14.89
C SER A 129 -0.66 -4.57 -14.99
N PHE A 130 -1.04 -3.47 -14.33
CA PHE A 130 -0.28 -2.22 -14.31
C PHE A 130 0.93 -2.30 -13.39
N ALA A 131 0.83 -3.02 -12.26
CA ALA A 131 1.99 -3.33 -11.42
C ALA A 131 3.05 -4.14 -12.19
N LEU A 132 2.63 -5.13 -12.98
CA LEU A 132 3.53 -5.89 -13.86
C LEU A 132 4.13 -5.00 -14.97
N GLU A 133 3.33 -4.11 -15.55
CA GLU A 133 3.82 -3.15 -16.54
C GLU A 133 4.88 -2.21 -15.94
N GLY A 134 4.59 -1.55 -14.82
CA GLY A 134 5.51 -0.65 -14.14
C GLY A 134 6.82 -1.34 -13.73
N ALA A 135 6.74 -2.59 -13.24
CA ALA A 135 7.91 -3.41 -12.95
C ALA A 135 8.74 -3.69 -14.22
N SER A 136 8.08 -4.07 -15.33
CA SER A 136 8.77 -4.34 -16.60
C SER A 136 9.47 -3.11 -17.19
N GLN A 137 8.98 -1.91 -16.88
CA GLN A 137 9.57 -0.62 -17.27
C GLN A 137 10.64 -0.11 -16.28
N GLY A 138 10.85 -0.80 -15.16
CA GLY A 138 11.80 -0.39 -14.12
C GLY A 138 11.38 0.89 -13.38
N LEU A 139 10.07 1.10 -13.24
CA LEU A 139 9.51 2.28 -12.57
C LEU A 139 9.35 2.10 -11.06
N LEU A 140 9.31 0.85 -10.58
CA LEU A 140 9.04 0.52 -9.18
C LEU A 140 10.33 0.33 -8.39
N ALA A 141 10.34 0.82 -7.15
CA ALA A 141 11.42 0.57 -6.20
C ALA A 141 11.13 -0.72 -5.41
N PRO A 142 12.05 -1.70 -5.38
CA PRO A 142 11.80 -2.94 -4.65
C PRO A 142 11.79 -2.71 -3.14
N TYR A 143 10.73 -3.13 -2.44
CA TYR A 143 10.65 -3.04 -0.99
C TYR A 143 9.86 -4.18 -0.37
N LYS A 144 10.45 -4.79 0.66
CA LYS A 144 9.88 -5.89 1.43
C LYS A 144 9.46 -5.37 2.80
N VAL A 145 8.15 -5.23 3.00
CA VAL A 145 7.53 -4.83 4.27
C VAL A 145 7.89 -5.78 5.41
N THR A 146 7.67 -5.37 6.66
CA THR A 146 7.99 -6.19 7.84
C THR A 146 7.31 -7.55 7.85
N GLU A 147 6.10 -7.63 7.28
CA GLU A 147 5.26 -8.82 7.17
C GLU A 147 5.48 -9.57 5.85
N TRP A 148 6.56 -9.28 5.10
CA TRP A 148 6.80 -9.85 3.77
C TRP A 148 6.72 -11.37 3.71
N SER A 149 7.14 -12.07 4.78
CA SER A 149 7.07 -13.53 4.86
C SER A 149 5.65 -14.08 4.95
N GLU A 150 4.68 -13.27 5.36
CA GLU A 150 3.28 -13.64 5.54
C GLU A 150 2.49 -13.54 4.23
N ILE A 151 2.96 -12.72 3.28
CA ILE A 151 2.33 -12.57 1.97
C ILE A 151 2.57 -13.84 1.13
N PRO A 152 1.53 -14.51 0.60
CA PRO A 152 1.68 -15.68 -0.27
C PRO A 152 2.58 -15.41 -1.49
N GLY A 153 3.30 -16.44 -1.94
CA GLY A 153 4.26 -16.29 -3.04
C GLY A 153 3.63 -15.91 -4.39
N ASN A 154 2.36 -16.27 -4.61
CA ASN A 154 1.57 -15.91 -5.79
C ASN A 154 0.90 -14.53 -5.67
N GLU A 155 1.12 -13.82 -4.55
CA GLU A 155 0.52 -12.52 -4.24
C GLU A 155 1.60 -11.42 -4.13
N LYS A 156 2.82 -11.71 -4.61
CA LYS A 156 3.94 -10.77 -4.61
C LYS A 156 4.99 -11.09 -5.66
N ALA A 157 5.73 -10.06 -6.06
CA ALA A 157 6.97 -10.22 -6.82
C ALA A 157 8.11 -10.68 -5.89
N ALA A 158 8.84 -11.73 -6.26
CA ALA A 158 9.92 -12.26 -5.41
C ALA A 158 11.03 -11.23 -5.08
N ASN A 159 11.25 -10.27 -5.98
CA ASN A 159 12.21 -9.18 -5.83
C ASN A 159 11.72 -8.03 -4.93
N GLY A 160 10.42 -7.89 -4.72
CA GLY A 160 9.83 -6.83 -3.91
C GLY A 160 9.27 -5.65 -4.70
N ASP A 161 9.19 -5.72 -6.04
CA ASP A 161 8.68 -4.62 -6.86
C ASP A 161 7.20 -4.31 -6.59
N TRP A 162 6.42 -5.35 -6.29
CA TRP A 162 5.00 -5.25 -5.97
C TRP A 162 4.55 -6.41 -5.08
N TYR A 163 3.44 -6.21 -4.38
CA TYR A 163 2.68 -7.21 -3.64
C TYR A 163 1.24 -6.73 -3.50
N TYR A 164 0.30 -7.65 -3.28
CA TYR A 164 -1.07 -7.27 -2.94
C TYR A 164 -1.16 -6.81 -1.49
N ASP A 165 -1.71 -5.62 -1.28
CA ASP A 165 -2.03 -5.07 0.03
C ASP A 165 -3.46 -5.47 0.48
N TYR A 166 -4.37 -5.69 -0.47
CA TYR A 166 -5.68 -6.31 -0.26
C TYR A 166 -6.14 -7.12 -1.49
N GLY A 167 -7.23 -7.88 -1.30
CA GLY A 167 -7.91 -8.61 -2.37
C GLY A 167 -9.42 -8.43 -2.29
N GLY A 168 -10.14 -8.81 -3.35
CA GLY A 168 -11.58 -8.65 -3.44
C GLY A 168 -12.27 -9.78 -4.20
N TYR A 169 -13.59 -9.89 -3.99
CA TYR A 169 -14.47 -10.79 -4.73
C TYR A 169 -15.54 -9.98 -5.44
N ILE A 170 -15.69 -10.19 -6.74
CA ILE A 170 -16.79 -9.62 -7.51
C ILE A 170 -18.10 -10.18 -6.97
N SER A 171 -18.99 -9.26 -6.57
CA SER A 171 -20.22 -9.57 -5.87
C SER A 171 -21.36 -8.70 -6.40
N ILE A 172 -22.60 -9.18 -6.26
CA ILE A 172 -23.80 -8.41 -6.59
C ILE A 172 -24.30 -7.71 -5.33
N GLY A 173 -24.11 -6.40 -5.25
CA GLY A 173 -24.82 -5.53 -4.32
C GLY A 173 -26.15 -5.07 -4.92
N TYR A 174 -27.24 -5.03 -4.13
CA TYR A 174 -28.53 -4.51 -4.60
C TYR A 174 -29.31 -3.79 -3.51
N ASN A 175 -30.14 -2.81 -3.91
CA ASN A 175 -31.08 -2.16 -3.02
C ASN A 175 -32.36 -3.02 -2.90
N ALA A 176 -32.53 -3.71 -1.78
CA ALA A 176 -33.67 -4.61 -1.54
C ALA A 176 -35.05 -3.92 -1.49
N GLY A 177 -35.08 -2.59 -1.28
CA GLY A 177 -36.31 -1.81 -1.34
C GLY A 177 -36.77 -1.50 -2.77
N ALA A 178 -35.82 -1.39 -3.71
CA ALA A 178 -36.06 -0.94 -5.08
C ALA A 178 -36.03 -2.09 -6.10
N VAL A 179 -35.10 -3.03 -5.97
CA VAL A 179 -34.84 -4.06 -6.97
C VAL A 179 -35.64 -5.32 -6.65
N LYS A 180 -36.58 -5.68 -7.55
CA LYS A 180 -37.39 -6.90 -7.45
C LYS A 180 -37.54 -7.55 -8.83
N PRO A 181 -37.30 -8.88 -8.96
CA PRO A 181 -36.92 -9.83 -7.92
C PRO A 181 -35.50 -9.59 -7.36
N ALA A 182 -35.13 -10.25 -6.26
CA ALA A 182 -33.76 -10.18 -5.75
C ALA A 182 -32.80 -10.95 -6.70
N PRO A 183 -31.65 -10.40 -7.07
CA PRO A 183 -30.66 -11.12 -7.87
C PRO A 183 -30.00 -12.21 -7.01
N THR A 184 -29.89 -13.41 -7.56
CA THR A 184 -29.32 -14.58 -6.87
C THR A 184 -28.07 -15.12 -7.55
N SER A 185 -27.74 -14.61 -8.74
CA SER A 185 -26.57 -14.98 -9.53
C SER A 185 -26.33 -13.95 -10.64
N PHE A 186 -25.12 -13.92 -11.20
CA PHE A 186 -24.83 -13.11 -12.39
C PHE A 186 -25.74 -13.46 -13.58
N LYS A 187 -26.08 -14.75 -13.76
CA LYS A 187 -27.05 -15.18 -14.78
C LYS A 187 -28.41 -14.51 -14.61
N SER A 188 -28.85 -14.28 -13.36
CA SER A 188 -30.14 -13.64 -13.09
C SER A 188 -30.20 -12.21 -13.63
N LEU A 189 -29.06 -11.51 -13.73
CA LEU A 189 -28.97 -10.13 -14.23
C LEU A 189 -29.45 -9.97 -15.69
N SER A 190 -29.53 -11.06 -16.46
CA SER A 190 -30.12 -11.06 -17.81
C SER A 190 -31.65 -10.91 -17.82
N ASN A 191 -32.31 -10.95 -16.66
CA ASN A 191 -33.75 -10.78 -16.55
C ASN A 191 -34.15 -9.35 -17.00
N PRO A 192 -35.11 -9.20 -17.94
CA PRO A 192 -35.59 -7.88 -18.38
C PRO A 192 -36.08 -6.95 -17.26
N ALA A 193 -36.44 -7.49 -16.10
CA ALA A 193 -36.82 -6.73 -14.91
C ALA A 193 -35.70 -5.82 -14.38
N TYR A 194 -34.44 -6.12 -14.68
CA TYR A 194 -33.28 -5.32 -14.26
C TYR A 194 -32.82 -4.31 -15.33
N LYS A 195 -33.56 -4.16 -16.43
CA LYS A 195 -33.16 -3.29 -17.54
C LYS A 195 -33.09 -1.84 -17.09
N GLY A 196 -31.88 -1.28 -17.08
CA GLY A 196 -31.61 0.10 -16.64
C GLY A 196 -31.20 0.22 -15.17
N ASP A 197 -31.22 -0.89 -14.42
CA ASP A 197 -30.94 -0.90 -12.97
C ASP A 197 -29.58 -1.53 -12.61
N ILE A 198 -28.78 -1.92 -13.61
CA ILE A 198 -27.45 -2.51 -13.42
C ILE A 198 -26.40 -1.43 -13.64
N ALA A 199 -25.51 -1.28 -12.67
CA ALA A 199 -24.33 -0.42 -12.74
C ALA A 199 -23.08 -1.21 -12.33
N LEU A 200 -21.94 -0.79 -12.89
CA LEU A 200 -20.61 -1.24 -12.48
C LEU A 200 -19.97 -0.15 -11.61
N ASP A 201 -18.99 -0.57 -10.81
CA ASP A 201 -18.19 0.34 -9.98
C ASP A 201 -17.10 1.02 -10.84
N GLY A 202 -17.55 1.94 -11.70
CA GLY A 202 -16.69 2.69 -12.62
C GLY A 202 -16.68 2.17 -14.06
N ASN A 203 -15.71 2.66 -14.83
CA ASN A 203 -15.54 2.33 -16.25
C ASN A 203 -14.66 1.07 -16.41
N PRO A 204 -15.12 -0.02 -17.05
CA PRO A 204 -14.34 -1.25 -17.21
C PRO A 204 -13.10 -1.08 -18.10
N THR A 205 -12.92 0.04 -18.80
CA THR A 205 -11.66 0.33 -19.52
C THR A 205 -10.59 1.00 -18.65
N GLU A 206 -10.94 1.43 -17.45
CA GLU A 206 -10.08 2.23 -16.56
C GLU A 206 -9.94 1.59 -15.17
N ALA A 207 -11.00 0.96 -14.65
CA ALA A 207 -11.04 0.37 -13.31
C ALA A 207 -11.00 -1.17 -13.35
N GLY A 208 -10.01 -1.75 -12.66
CA GLY A 208 -9.83 -3.21 -12.59
C GLY A 208 -11.04 -3.94 -11.98
N ALA A 209 -11.69 -3.35 -10.98
CA ALA A 209 -12.90 -3.92 -10.38
C ALA A 209 -14.10 -3.93 -11.35
N ALA A 210 -14.27 -2.87 -12.15
CA ALA A 210 -15.31 -2.83 -13.18
C ALA A 210 -14.99 -3.80 -14.34
N PHE A 211 -13.72 -3.96 -14.72
CA PHE A 211 -13.30 -4.91 -15.75
C PHE A 211 -13.56 -6.36 -15.36
N ALA A 212 -13.36 -6.69 -14.07
CA ALA A 212 -13.52 -8.06 -13.57
C ALA A 212 -14.99 -8.47 -13.33
N ALA A 213 -15.93 -7.51 -13.33
CA ALA A 213 -17.34 -7.71 -13.02
C ALA A 213 -18.19 -8.24 -14.19
#